data_AF-A0A367M0S0-F1
#
_entry.id   AF-A0A367M0S0-F1
#
_cell.length_a   1.000
_cell.length_b   1.000
_cell.length_c   1.000
_cell.angle_alpha   90.00
_cell.angle_beta   90.00
_cell.angle_gamma   90.00
#
_symmetry.space_group_name_H-M   'P 1'
#
loop_
_entity.id
_entity.type
_entity.pdbx_description
1 polymer ?
#
loop_
_entity_poly.entity_id
_entity_poly.type
_entity_poly.pdbx_seq_one_letter_code
_entity_poly.pdbx_strand_id
1 'polypeptide(L)' 'PASCEQGICGTCLTRVLDGEPEHRDLYLSEEEQAANDCFTPCCSRSRSPRLVLDL' A
#
# COMPACT_ATOMS: atom_id res chain seq x y z
N PRO A 1 2.24 7.51 9.48
CA PRO A 1 3.55 8.20 9.59
C PRO A 1 4.44 7.81 8.40
N ALA A 2 5.43 8.62 8.00
CA ALA A 2 6.34 8.32 6.88
C ALA A 2 7.81 8.46 7.31
N SER A 3 8.70 7.72 6.64
CA SER A 3 10.15 7.71 6.93
C SER A 3 10.98 7.71 5.64
N CYS A 4 11.06 6.59 4.91
CA CYS A 4 11.90 6.50 3.70
C CYS A 4 11.29 7.14 2.44
N GLU A 5 9.96 7.24 2.38
CA GLU A 5 9.19 7.72 1.21
C GLU A 5 9.46 6.99 -0.12
N GLN A 6 10.13 5.85 -0.07
CA GLN A 6 10.59 5.08 -1.24
C GLN A 6 10.05 3.64 -1.27
N GLY A 7 9.14 3.29 -0.36
CA GLY A 7 8.54 1.94 -0.36
C GLY A 7 9.44 0.82 0.17
N ILE A 8 10.47 1.13 0.97
CA ILE A 8 11.42 0.13 1.47
C ILE A 8 11.30 -0.19 2.96
N CYS A 9 10.75 0.72 3.77
CA CYS A 9 10.80 0.61 5.24
C CYS A 9 9.51 0.13 5.92
N GLY A 10 8.38 0.07 5.21
CA GLY A 10 7.07 -0.31 5.78
C GLY A 10 6.45 0.68 6.78
N THR A 11 7.12 1.76 7.21
CA THR A 11 6.61 2.68 8.25
C THR A 11 5.26 3.33 7.92
N CYS A 12 4.95 3.50 6.64
CA CYS A 12 3.68 4.08 6.20
C CYS A 12 2.59 3.06 5.88
N LEU A 13 2.81 1.76 6.16
CA LEU A 13 1.85 0.71 5.85
C LEU A 13 0.46 1.06 6.39
N THR A 14 -0.54 1.01 5.51
CA THR A 14 -1.91 1.43 5.78
C THR A 14 -2.86 0.34 5.31
N ARG A 15 -3.87 0.03 6.12
CA ARG A 15 -4.87 -0.99 5.80
C ARG A 15 -5.86 -0.47 4.75
N VAL A 16 -6.21 -1.34 3.81
CA VAL A 16 -7.19 -1.12 2.75
C VAL A 16 -8.47 -1.88 3.10
N LEU A 17 -9.61 -1.19 3.04
CA LEU A 17 -10.93 -1.75 3.31
C LEU A 17 -11.69 -2.07 2.02
N ASP A 18 -11.43 -1.33 0.93
CA ASP A 18 -12.04 -1.54 -0.39
C ASP A 18 -11.18 -0.93 -1.50
N GLY A 19 -11.23 -1.53 -2.70
CA GLY A 19 -10.46 -1.17 -3.89
C GLY A 19 -9.15 -1.97 -4.09
N GLU A 20 -8.50 -1.78 -5.26
CA GLU A 20 -7.26 -2.48 -5.64
C GLU A 20 -6.07 -1.50 -5.67
N PRO A 21 -5.10 -1.64 -4.73
CA PRO A 21 -3.84 -0.90 -4.76
C PRO A 21 -2.97 -1.21 -5.98
N GLU A 22 -2.29 -0.20 -6.48
CA GLU A 22 -1.15 -0.35 -7.38
C GLU A 22 0.13 -0.38 -6.53
N HIS A 23 0.57 -1.58 -6.16
CA HIS A 23 1.80 -1.76 -5.39
C HIS A 23 3.04 -1.32 -6.16
N ARG A 24 3.85 -0.45 -5.54
CA ARG A 24 5.16 0.01 -6.05
C ARG A 24 6.25 -0.09 -5.00
N ASP A 25 5.94 -0.70 -3.86
CA ASP A 25 6.90 -0.94 -2.81
C ASP A 25 7.72 -2.20 -3.03
N LEU A 26 8.84 -2.27 -2.33
CA LEU A 26 9.72 -3.41 -2.23
C LEU A 26 9.66 -4.03 -0.83
N TYR A 27 8.68 -3.63 -0.02
CA TYR A 27 8.53 -4.05 1.36
C TYR A 27 7.62 -5.29 1.47
N LEU A 28 6.45 -5.25 0.82
CA LEU A 28 5.53 -6.38 0.78
C LEU A 28 6.01 -7.42 -0.23
N SER A 29 5.91 -8.69 0.16
CA SER A 29 6.08 -9.83 -0.74
C SER A 29 4.98 -9.88 -1.80
N GLU A 30 5.20 -10.65 -2.87
CA GLU A 30 4.20 -10.81 -3.93
C GLU A 30 2.86 -11.36 -3.40
N GLU A 31 2.90 -12.26 -2.41
CA GLU A 31 1.71 -12.83 -1.76
C GLU A 31 0.95 -11.77 -0.95
N GLU A 32 1.66 -10.91 -0.22
CA GLU A 32 1.06 -9.81 0.54
C GLU A 32 0.49 -8.73 -0.39
N GLN A 33 1.19 -8.40 -1.48
CA GLN A 33 0.67 -7.48 -2.50
C GLN A 33 -0.60 -8.05 -3.17
N ALA A 34 -0.64 -9.36 -3.44
CA ALA A 34 -1.82 -10.01 -4.02
C ALA A 34 -3.04 -10.00 -3.08
N ALA A 35 -2.83 -9.93 -1.75
CA ALA A 35 -3.91 -9.86 -0.78
C ALA A 35 -4.69 -8.53 -0.85
N ASN A 36 -4.06 -7.44 -1.32
CA ASN A 36 -4.65 -6.10 -1.47
C ASN A 36 -5.31 -5.54 -0.18
N ASP A 37 -4.94 -6.05 0.99
CA ASP A 37 -5.51 -5.67 2.29
C ASP A 37 -4.72 -4.55 3.00
N CYS A 38 -3.54 -4.22 2.48
CA CYS A 38 -2.69 -3.14 2.93
C CYS A 38 -1.87 -2.57 1.77
N PHE A 39 -1.39 -1.33 1.93
CA PHE A 39 -0.47 -0.71 0.96
C PHE A 39 0.41 0.36 1.61
N THR A 40 1.42 0.81 0.87
CA THR A 40 2.35 1.87 1.29
C THR A 40 2.07 3.19 0.54
N PRO A 41 1.29 4.13 1.11
CA PRO A 41 0.82 5.33 0.42
C PRO A 41 1.95 6.26 -0.08
N CYS A 42 3.16 6.16 0.47
CA CYS A 42 4.27 7.01 0.04
C CYS A 42 4.67 6.78 -1.44
N CYS A 43 4.54 5.56 -1.96
CA CYS A 43 4.95 5.20 -3.31
C CYS A 43 3.86 4.48 -4.12
N SER A 44 2.96 3.77 -3.47
CA SER A 44 1.88 3.01 -4.11
C SER A 44 0.71 3.92 -4.51
N ARG A 45 -0.13 3.44 -5.42
CA ARG A 45 -1.31 4.17 -5.95
C ARG A 45 -2.53 3.26 -5.95
N SER A 46 -3.55 3.62 -6.73
CA SER A 46 -4.77 2.82 -6.91
C SER A 46 -4.91 2.42 -8.36
N ARG A 47 -5.21 1.14 -8.62
CA ARG A 47 -5.70 0.66 -9.93
C ARG A 47 -7.20 0.90 -10.08
N SER A 48 -7.92 0.82 -8.96
CA SER A 48 -9.34 1.13 -8.90
C SER A 48 -9.60 2.65 -8.88
N PRO A 49 -10.81 3.14 -9.26
CA PRO A 49 -11.15 4.57 -9.17
C PRO A 49 -11.18 5.12 -7.74
N ARG A 50 -11.32 4.26 -6.71
CA ARG A 50 -11.45 4.65 -5.31
C ARG A 50 -10.82 3.58 -4.40
N LEU A 51 -9.95 4.02 -3.48
CA LEU A 51 -9.51 3.23 -2.32
C LEU A 51 -10.23 3.72 -1.07
N VAL A 52 -10.65 2.79 -0.21
CA VAL A 52 -11.15 3.07 1.14
C VAL A 52 -10.10 2.58 2.13
N LEU A 53 -9.68 3.46 3.03
CA LEU A 53 -8.59 3.20 3.97
C LEU A 53 -9.10 3.27 5.41
N ASP A 54 -8.45 2.50 6.29
CA ASP A 54 -8.65 2.55 7.74
C ASP A 54 -7.57 3.46 8.35
N LEU A 55 -7.92 4.72 8.64
CA LEU A 55 -7.00 5.80 9.04
C LEU A 55 -7.39 6.45 10.37
#